data_AF-A0A5M8QCH5-F1
#
_entry.id   AF-A0A5M8QCH5-F1
#
_cell.length_a   1.000
_cell.length_b   1.000
_cell.length_c   1.000
_cell.angle_alpha   90.00
_cell.angle_beta   90.00
_cell.angle_gamma   90.00
#
_symmetry.space_group_name_H-M   'P 1'
#
loop_
_entity.id
_entity.type
_entity.pdbx_description
1 polymer ?
#
loop_
_entity_poly.entity_id
_entity_poly.type
_entity_poly.pdbx_seq_one_letter_code
_entity_poly.pdbx_strand_id
1 'polypeptide(L)' 'MRHALRETNALSDIVMIVLAILLPPLAVFLHEGLGSRFWISILLTLLFFIPGVIFALLVVTDSI' A
#
# COMPACT_ATOMS: atom_id res chain seq x y z
N MET A 1 9.69 26.19 -3.33
CA MET A 1 10.12 24.88 -2.80
C MET A 1 8.97 24.03 -2.26
N ARG A 2 8.12 24.53 -1.34
CA ARG A 2 6.95 23.80 -0.78
C ARG A 2 5.87 23.33 -1.77
N HIS A 3 5.79 23.93 -2.97
CA HIS A 3 4.84 23.50 -4.01
C HIS A 3 5.30 22.23 -4.74
N ALA A 4 6.59 22.12 -5.08
CA ALA A 4 7.13 20.92 -5.72
C ALA A 4 7.03 19.67 -4.82
N LEU A 5 7.24 19.84 -3.51
CA LEU A 5 7.12 18.74 -2.53
C LEU A 5 5.68 18.23 -2.36
N ARG A 6 4.66 19.09 -2.56
CA ARG A 6 3.26 18.67 -2.52
C ARG A 6 2.90 17.81 -3.74
N GLU A 7 3.39 18.15 -4.92
CA GLU A 7 3.21 17.30 -6.10
C GLU A 7 3.93 15.96 -5.94
N THR A 8 5.14 15.94 -5.37
CA THR A 8 5.87 14.67 -5.18
C THR A 8 5.13 13.73 -4.23
N ASN A 9 4.55 14.25 -3.14
CA ASN A 9 3.75 13.46 -2.20
C ASN A 9 2.43 12.97 -2.83
N ALA A 10 1.73 13.83 -3.57
CA ALA A 10 0.49 13.42 -4.24
C ALA A 10 0.73 12.32 -5.28
N LEU A 11 1.82 12.41 -6.04
CA LEU A 11 2.20 11.37 -7.00
C LEU A 11 2.62 10.08 -6.29
N SER A 12 3.34 10.14 -5.17
CA SER A 12 3.69 8.94 -4.40
C SER A 12 2.44 8.25 -3.85
N ASP A 13 1.47 9.00 -3.33
CA ASP A 13 0.22 8.44 -2.80
C ASP A 13 -0.59 7.73 -3.90
N ILE A 14 -0.71 8.36 -5.07
CA ILE A 14 -1.38 7.75 -6.24
C ILE A 14 -0.66 6.48 -6.69
N VAL A 15 0.67 6.52 -6.77
CA VAL A 15 1.48 5.35 -7.16
C VAL A 15 1.32 4.22 -6.14
N MET A 16 1.29 4.51 -4.84
CA MET A 16 1.08 3.50 -3.79
C MET A 16 -0.33 2.90 -3.84
N ILE A 17 -1.36 3.69 -4.13
CA ILE A 17 -2.74 3.19 -4.30
C ILE A 17 -2.83 2.26 -5.52
N VAL A 18 -2.24 2.64 -6.65
CA VAL A 18 -2.20 1.80 -7.86
C VAL A 18 -1.44 0.50 -7.58
N LEU A 19 -0.30 0.58 -6.89
CA LEU A 19 0.46 -0.59 -6.47
C LEU A 19 -0.33 -1.46 -5.48
N ALA A 20 -1.13 -0.89 -4.58
CA ALA A 20 -1.92 -1.65 -3.61
C ALA A 20 -3.00 -2.50 -4.30
N ILE A 21 -3.50 -2.05 -5.45
CA ILE A 21 -4.47 -2.80 -6.26
C ILE A 21 -3.78 -3.83 -7.14
N LEU A 22 -2.66 -3.50 -7.79
CA LEU A 22 -1.98 -4.39 -8.74
C LEU A 22 -1.14 -5.47 -8.04
N LEU A 23 -0.44 -5.07 -6.98
CA LEU A 23 0.48 -5.90 -6.20
C LEU A 23 0.39 -5.50 -4.70
N PRO A 24 -0.67 -5.95 -4.01
CA PRO A 24 -0.96 -5.56 -2.63
C PRO A 24 0.24 -5.71 -1.67
N PRO A 25 1.02 -6.83 -1.70
CA PRO A 25 2.15 -6.99 -0.80
C PRO A 25 3.29 -6.00 -1.07
N LEU A 26 3.47 -5.58 -2.33
CA LEU A 26 4.54 -4.67 -2.70
C LEU A 26 4.24 -3.24 -2.21
N ALA A 27 2.98 -2.81 -2.28
CA ALA A 27 2.56 -1.53 -1.73
C ALA A 27 2.75 -1.46 -0.21
N VAL A 28 2.34 -2.52 0.51
CA VAL A 28 2.52 -2.63 1.97
C VAL A 28 4.01 -2.67 2.34
N PHE A 29 4.84 -3.40 1.57
CA PHE A 29 6.28 -3.42 1.77
C PHE A 29 6.93 -2.05 1.55
N LEU A 30 6.50 -1.29 0.53
CA LEU A 30 7.03 0.05 0.28
C LEU A 30 6.57 1.07 1.33
N HIS A 31 5.38 0.88 1.91
CA HIS A 31 4.84 1.76 2.96
C HIS A 31 5.46 1.47 4.33
N GLU A 32 5.53 0.20 4.75
CA GLU A 32 5.94 -0.18 6.12
C GLU A 32 7.19 -1.07 6.20
N GLY A 33 7.70 -1.57 5.09
CA GLY A 33 8.81 -2.54 5.07
C GLY A 33 8.39 -3.97 5.41
N LEU A 34 9.36 -4.77 5.88
CA LEU A 34 9.15 -6.19 6.26
C LEU A 34 8.63 -6.29 7.69
N GLY A 35 7.34 -6.02 7.86
CA GLY A 35 6.63 -6.15 9.14
C GLY A 35 5.57 -7.24 9.15
N SER A 36 4.90 -7.40 10.29
CA SER A 36 3.76 -8.32 10.44
C SER A 36 2.63 -8.02 9.45
N ARG A 37 2.39 -6.73 9.13
CA ARG A 37 1.38 -6.29 8.16
C ARG A 37 1.71 -6.74 6.73
N PHE A 38 2.99 -6.78 6.34
CA PHE A 38 3.40 -7.35 5.05
C PHE A 38 3.06 -8.84 4.95
N TRP A 39 3.39 -9.64 5.97
CA TRP A 39 3.06 -11.06 5.98
C TRP A 39 1.55 -11.34 5.98
N ILE A 40 0.78 -10.52 6.70
CA ILE A 40 -0.70 -10.57 6.67
C ILE A 40 -1.21 -10.24 5.27
N SER A 41 -0.67 -9.21 4.61
CA SER A 41 -1.05 -8.85 3.25
C SER A 41 -0.76 -10.00 2.27
N ILE A 42 0.38 -10.69 2.39
CA ILE A 42 0.70 -11.87 1.59
C ILE A 42 -0.32 -12.98 1.84
N LEU A 43 -0.58 -13.31 3.11
CA LEU A 43 -1.50 -14.39 3.47
C LEU A 43 -2.91 -14.11 2.94
N LEU A 44 -3.40 -12.88 3.08
CA LEU A 44 -4.70 -12.45 2.56
C LEU A 44 -4.72 -12.54 1.04
N THR A 45 -3.71 -12.01 0.35
CA THR A 45 -3.64 -12.03 -1.13
C THR A 45 -3.58 -13.46 -1.68
N LEU A 46 -2.93 -14.39 -0.95
CA LEU A 46 -2.82 -15.80 -1.31
C LEU A 46 -4.14 -16.57 -1.08
N LEU A 47 -4.90 -16.22 -0.03
CA LEU A 47 -6.16 -16.87 0.31
C LEU A 47 -7.31 -16.33 -0.56
N PHE A 48 -7.38 -15.01 -0.73
CA PHE A 48 -8.34 -14.31 -1.59
C PHE A 48 -7.78 -12.92 -1.98
N PHE A 49 -7.68 -12.64 -3.28
CA PHE A 49 -7.09 -11.38 -3.77
C PHE A 49 -7.80 -10.11 -3.26
N ILE A 50 -9.13 -10.10 -3.24
CA ILE A 50 -9.94 -8.93 -2.84
C ILE A 50 -9.66 -8.46 -1.41
N PRO A 51 -9.72 -9.32 -0.36
CA PRO A 51 -9.39 -8.87 0.99
C PRO A 51 -7.91 -8.49 1.16
N GLY A 52 -7.00 -9.02 0.34
CA GLY A 52 -5.61 -8.55 0.25
C GLY A 52 -5.51 -7.09 -0.24
N VAL A 53 -6.25 -6.74 -1.29
CA VAL A 53 -6.32 -5.37 -1.82
C VAL A 53 -6.92 -4.40 -0.79
N ILE A 54 -8.03 -4.77 -0.13
CA ILE A 54 -8.67 -3.92 0.89
C ILE A 54 -7.69 -3.66 2.04
N PHE A 55 -7.03 -4.70 2.53
CA PHE A 55 -6.04 -4.56 3.59
C PHE A 55 -4.86 -3.68 3.18
N ALA A 56 -4.31 -3.85 1.97
CA ALA A 56 -3.22 -3.02 1.48
C ALA A 56 -3.63 -1.54 1.33
N LEU A 57 -4.85 -1.26 0.88
CA LEU A 57 -5.38 0.10 0.83
C LEU A 57 -5.49 0.70 2.24
N LEU A 58 -6.07 -0.02 3.20
CA LEU A 58 -6.20 0.46 4.58
C LEU A 58 -4.84 0.78 5.21
N VAL A 59 -3.81 -0.01 4.93
CA VAL A 59 -2.43 0.27 5.39
C VAL A 59 -1.86 1.50 4.68
N VAL A 60 -1.93 1.58 3.35
CA VAL A 60 -1.36 2.69 2.56
C VAL A 60 -2.07 4.02 2.85
N THR A 61 -3.36 4.01 3.21
CA THR A 61 -4.11 5.19 3.63
C THR A 61 -4.07 5.46 5.13
N ASP A 62 -3.16 4.80 5.87
CA ASP A 62 -2.99 4.96 7.34
C ASP A 62 -4.32 4.83 8.11
N SER A 63 -5.22 3.99 7.61
CA SER A 63 -6.55 3.79 8.18
C SER A 63 -6.55 2.74 9.30
N ILE A 64 -5.46 1.97 9.44
CA ILE A 64 -5.24 0.94 10.47
C ILE A 64 -3.79 0.90 10.99
#